data_AF-C9RRG1-F1
#
_entry.id   AF-C9RRG1-F1
#
_cell.length_a   1.000
_cell.length_b   1.000
_cell.length_c   1.000
_cell.angle_alpha   90.00
_cell.angle_beta   90.00
_cell.angle_gamma   90.00
#
_symmetry.space_group_name_H-M   'P 1'
#
loop_
_entity.id
_entity.type
_entity.pdbx_description
1 polymer ?
#
loop_
_entity_poly.entity_id
_entity_poly.type
_entity_poly.pdbx_seq_one_letter_code
_entity_poly.pdbx_strand_id
1 'polypeptide(L)'
;MQNFKNYRKYEISSRLGDNLPLDVMIVGATGAGKSSLVNALCGGAVACVGEGVDPETMDITRYALNNHFCVWDTPGLGDSAVADASHKRNIVKHLLKTYENGGARYRFMDLVLVVLEGGIRDMGSCYSLLNEVVVPNIDRERIVVAINQADIAMKGTHWDSWRNKPDAVLDSFLRDKAESVRRRVYEATGVSIRTPVCFSAGTGYNMDAVVDALIEQIPRYRPAVRHA
;
A
#
# COMPACT_ATOMS: atom_id res chain seq x y z
N MET A 1 -16.23 -9.61 9.56
CA MET A 1 -15.28 -8.85 8.71
C MET A 1 -15.62 -7.38 8.86
N GLN A 2 -14.67 -6.53 9.23
CA GLN A 2 -14.92 -5.08 9.31
C GLN A 2 -15.24 -4.53 7.91
N ASN A 3 -16.09 -3.51 7.85
CA ASN A 3 -16.48 -2.86 6.61
C ASN A 3 -15.72 -1.53 6.45
N PHE A 4 -14.75 -1.48 5.55
CA PHE A 4 -13.94 -0.27 5.30
C PHE A 4 -14.62 0.72 4.34
N LYS A 5 -15.77 0.37 3.73
CA LYS A 5 -16.49 1.21 2.77
C LYS A 5 -16.87 2.59 3.29
N ASN A 6 -17.02 2.79 4.60
CA ASN A 6 -17.32 4.11 5.17
C ASN A 6 -16.33 4.50 6.28
N TYR A 7 -15.26 3.73 6.47
CA TYR A 7 -14.32 3.92 7.56
C TYR A 7 -13.60 5.27 7.42
N ARG A 8 -13.77 6.14 8.42
CA ARG A 8 -13.18 7.50 8.48
C ARG A 8 -13.42 8.35 7.22
N LYS A 9 -14.50 8.11 6.46
CA LYS A 9 -14.77 8.81 5.19
C LYS A 9 -14.78 10.34 5.33
N TYR A 10 -15.36 10.86 6.41
CA TYR A 10 -15.47 12.31 6.63
C TYR A 10 -14.10 12.95 6.86
N GLU A 11 -13.16 12.22 7.46
CA GLU A 11 -11.80 12.70 7.63
C GLU A 11 -11.07 12.76 6.29
N ILE A 12 -11.23 11.72 5.46
CA ILE A 12 -10.67 11.71 4.10
C ILE A 12 -11.21 12.90 3.30
N SER A 13 -12.53 13.08 3.27
CA SER A 13 -13.18 14.21 2.59
C SER A 13 -12.72 15.56 3.14
N SER A 14 -12.53 15.70 4.46
CA SER A 14 -12.05 16.94 5.06
C SER A 14 -10.61 17.31 4.68
N ARG A 15 -9.75 16.30 4.41
CA ARG A 15 -8.34 16.50 4.05
C ARG A 15 -8.11 16.71 2.55
N LEU A 16 -8.91 16.05 1.70
CA LEU A 16 -8.75 16.08 0.24
C LEU A 16 -9.78 16.96 -0.48
N GLY A 17 -10.91 17.24 0.16
CA GLY A 17 -12.09 17.88 -0.44
C GLY A 17 -13.17 16.86 -0.82
N ASP A 18 -14.43 17.28 -0.77
CA ASP A 18 -15.60 16.38 -0.95
C ASP A 18 -15.67 15.68 -2.32
N ASN A 19 -15.02 16.25 -3.34
CA ASN A 19 -15.06 15.77 -4.72
C ASN A 19 -13.81 15.00 -5.16
N LEU A 20 -12.83 14.78 -4.26
CA LEU A 20 -11.59 14.08 -4.61
C LEU A 20 -11.45 12.81 -3.75
N PRO A 21 -11.39 11.61 -4.37
CA PRO A 21 -11.08 10.41 -3.63
C PRO A 21 -9.60 10.40 -3.22
N LEU A 22 -9.30 9.71 -2.13
CA LEU A 22 -7.96 9.26 -1.80
C LEU A 22 -7.54 8.19 -2.79
N ASP A 23 -6.47 8.42 -3.55
CA ASP A 23 -5.92 7.46 -4.52
C ASP A 23 -4.63 6.83 -3.98
N VAL A 24 -4.70 5.56 -3.58
CA VAL A 24 -3.57 4.79 -3.02
C VAL A 24 -3.12 3.72 -4.00
N MET A 25 -1.85 3.75 -4.40
CA MET A 25 -1.24 2.66 -5.17
C MET A 25 -0.67 1.58 -4.27
N ILE A 26 -0.98 0.31 -4.52
CA ILE A 26 -0.50 -0.83 -3.75
C ILE A 26 0.59 -1.54 -4.55
N VAL A 27 1.80 -1.58 -4.01
CA VAL A 27 2.96 -2.20 -4.67
C VAL A 27 3.63 -3.23 -3.76
N GLY A 28 4.33 -4.20 -4.34
CA GLY A 28 4.97 -5.28 -3.61
C GLY A 28 5.20 -6.53 -4.47
N ALA A 29 5.99 -7.47 -3.96
CA ALA A 29 6.32 -8.70 -4.68
C ALA A 29 5.09 -9.55 -5.02
N THR A 30 5.22 -10.46 -5.99
CA THR A 30 4.26 -11.55 -6.20
C THR A 30 4.11 -12.34 -4.90
N GLY A 31 2.87 -12.69 -4.50
CA GLY A 31 2.62 -13.41 -3.25
C GLY A 31 2.51 -12.56 -1.98
N ALA A 32 2.91 -11.27 -1.99
CA ALA A 32 2.83 -10.40 -0.80
C ALA A 32 1.39 -10.13 -0.29
N GLY A 33 0.37 -10.56 -1.05
CA GLY A 33 -1.05 -10.48 -0.68
C GLY A 33 -1.71 -9.13 -0.95
N LYS A 34 -1.27 -8.41 -2.00
CA LYS A 34 -1.88 -7.15 -2.46
C LYS A 34 -3.35 -7.31 -2.84
N SER A 35 -3.68 -8.28 -3.69
CA SER A 35 -5.06 -8.55 -4.09
C SER A 35 -5.91 -9.07 -2.93
N SER A 36 -5.32 -9.82 -1.98
CA SER A 36 -6.01 -10.20 -0.73
C SER A 36 -6.33 -8.97 0.13
N LEU A 37 -5.40 -8.02 0.22
CA LEU A 37 -5.62 -6.75 0.92
C LEU A 37 -6.76 -5.95 0.25
N VAL A 38 -6.76 -5.82 -1.08
CA VAL A 38 -7.84 -5.16 -1.83
C VAL A 38 -9.19 -5.83 -1.53
N ASN A 39 -9.26 -7.16 -1.58
CA ASN A 39 -10.48 -7.90 -1.29
C ASN A 39 -10.97 -7.69 0.14
N ALA A 40 -10.06 -7.67 1.12
CA ALA A 40 -10.37 -7.40 2.51
C ALA A 40 -10.89 -5.97 2.72
N LEU A 41 -10.30 -4.98 2.02
CA LEU A 41 -10.74 -3.58 2.03
C LEU A 41 -12.12 -3.41 1.38
N CYS A 42 -12.39 -4.10 0.27
CA CYS A 42 -13.67 -4.08 -0.43
C CYS A 42 -14.80 -4.81 0.34
N GLY A 43 -14.49 -5.56 1.41
CA GLY A 43 -15.49 -6.34 2.13
C GLY A 43 -15.92 -7.63 1.40
N GLY A 44 -15.08 -8.15 0.49
CA GLY A 44 -15.32 -9.36 -0.32
C GLY A 44 -15.43 -9.10 -1.82
N ALA A 45 -15.51 -10.18 -2.63
CA ALA A 45 -15.35 -10.18 -4.09
C ALA A 45 -16.40 -9.39 -4.92
N VAL A 46 -17.42 -8.81 -4.29
CA VAL A 46 -18.65 -8.37 -4.97
C VAL A 46 -18.84 -6.85 -4.97
N ALA A 47 -18.00 -6.08 -4.27
CA ALA A 47 -18.33 -4.69 -3.94
C ALA A 47 -17.67 -3.60 -4.80
N CYS A 48 -16.64 -3.91 -5.59
CA CYS A 48 -15.80 -2.91 -6.25
C CYS A 48 -15.94 -2.96 -7.78
N VAL A 49 -16.10 -1.80 -8.42
CA VAL A 49 -16.05 -1.67 -9.89
C VAL A 49 -14.58 -1.59 -10.29
N GLY A 50 -14.09 -2.64 -10.94
CA GLY A 50 -12.76 -2.66 -11.55
C GLY A 50 -12.78 -1.94 -12.88
N GLU A 51 -12.05 -0.84 -13.01
CA GLU A 51 -11.77 -0.22 -14.31
C GLU A 51 -10.35 -0.59 -14.72
N GLY A 52 -10.22 -1.39 -15.78
CA GLY A 52 -8.96 -1.54 -16.50
C GLY A 52 -8.70 -0.24 -17.23
N VAL A 53 -7.81 0.59 -16.70
CA VAL A 53 -7.42 1.84 -17.35
C VAL A 53 -6.50 1.47 -18.51
N ASP A 54 -6.74 2.07 -19.69
CA ASP A 54 -5.96 2.01 -20.95
C ASP A 54 -5.52 0.59 -21.45
N PRO A 55 -5.69 0.24 -22.74
CA PRO A 55 -5.17 -1.02 -23.30
C PRO A 55 -3.65 -1.21 -23.18
N GLU A 56 -2.89 -0.14 -22.97
CA GLU A 56 -1.43 -0.18 -22.70
C GLU A 56 -1.09 -0.50 -21.23
N THR A 57 -2.07 -0.46 -20.33
CA THR A 57 -1.91 -0.55 -18.86
C THR A 57 -2.67 -1.73 -18.27
N MET A 58 -2.82 -2.83 -19.02
CA MET A 58 -3.49 -4.10 -18.63
C MET A 58 -3.02 -4.75 -17.30
N ASP A 59 -2.11 -4.10 -16.59
CA ASP A 59 -1.44 -4.57 -15.38
C ASP A 59 -1.96 -3.88 -14.10
N ILE A 60 -2.39 -2.61 -14.14
CA ILE A 60 -2.81 -1.86 -12.93
C ILE A 60 -4.34 -1.73 -12.90
N THR A 61 -4.97 -2.29 -11.86
CA THR A 61 -6.42 -2.30 -11.71
C THR A 61 -6.87 -1.34 -10.62
N ARG A 62 -7.80 -0.45 -10.95
CA ARG A 62 -8.43 0.48 -10.00
C ARG A 62 -9.63 -0.19 -9.32
N TYR A 63 -9.73 -0.06 -8.00
CA TYR A 63 -10.87 -0.48 -7.19
C TYR A 63 -11.37 0.70 -6.35
N ALA A 64 -12.60 1.15 -6.60
CA ALA A 64 -13.25 2.15 -5.76
C ALA A 64 -13.94 1.49 -4.57
N LEU A 65 -13.46 1.71 -3.35
CA LEU A 65 -14.13 1.26 -2.13
C LEU A 65 -15.42 2.06 -1.93
N ASN A 66 -15.34 3.37 -2.16
CA ASN A 66 -16.44 4.33 -2.17
C ASN A 66 -16.04 5.57 -3.03
N ASN A 67 -16.85 6.62 -3.01
CA ASN A 67 -16.58 7.87 -3.76
C ASN A 67 -15.39 8.69 -3.24
N HIS A 68 -14.85 8.35 -2.06
CA HIS A 68 -13.80 9.07 -1.36
C HIS A 68 -12.50 8.26 -1.20
N PHE A 69 -12.44 6.98 -1.59
CA PHE A 69 -11.26 6.13 -1.41
C PHE A 69 -11.18 5.08 -2.53
N CYS A 70 -10.12 5.18 -3.32
CA CYS A 70 -9.73 4.26 -4.38
C CYS A 70 -8.37 3.62 -4.07
N VAL A 71 -8.26 2.32 -4.37
CA VAL A 71 -6.98 1.60 -4.36
C VAL A 71 -6.63 1.12 -5.76
N TRP A 72 -5.35 1.15 -6.08
CA TRP A 72 -4.81 0.75 -7.37
C TRP A 72 -3.90 -0.46 -7.15
N ASP A 73 -4.39 -1.66 -7.47
CA ASP A 73 -3.62 -2.90 -7.37
C ASP A 73 -2.68 -3.01 -8.56
N THR A 74 -1.40 -3.29 -8.31
CA THR A 74 -0.40 -3.50 -9.36
C THR A 74 -0.02 -4.98 -9.41
N PRO A 75 0.54 -5.47 -10.53
CA PRO A 75 1.07 -6.83 -10.54
C PRO A 75 2.22 -6.95 -9.53
N GLY A 76 2.50 -8.18 -9.14
CA GLY A 76 3.71 -8.48 -8.39
C GLY A 76 4.97 -8.31 -9.22
N LEU A 77 6.08 -8.05 -8.52
CA LEU A 77 7.42 -8.23 -9.07
C LEU A 77 7.98 -9.57 -8.57
N GLY A 78 8.78 -10.22 -9.40
CA GLY A 78 9.45 -11.49 -9.07
C GLY A 78 9.11 -12.66 -9.99
N ASP A 79 8.42 -12.43 -11.11
CA ASP A 79 8.05 -13.50 -12.06
C ASP A 79 9.13 -13.68 -13.14
N SER A 80 9.50 -12.60 -13.84
CA SER A 80 10.63 -12.59 -14.80
C SER A 80 11.17 -11.18 -14.97
N ALA A 81 12.46 -11.05 -15.32
CA ALA A 81 13.09 -9.73 -15.49
C ALA A 81 12.40 -8.84 -16.54
N VAL A 82 11.86 -9.44 -17.62
CA VAL A 82 11.16 -8.72 -18.68
C VAL A 82 9.79 -8.21 -18.18
N ALA A 83 9.01 -9.07 -17.51
CA ALA A 83 7.74 -8.67 -16.92
C ALA A 83 7.95 -7.60 -15.84
N ASP A 84 8.95 -7.78 -14.99
CA ASP A 84 9.29 -6.83 -13.92
C ASP A 84 9.66 -5.45 -14.48
N ALA A 85 10.43 -5.39 -15.58
CA ALA A 85 10.75 -4.12 -16.24
C ALA A 85 9.50 -3.39 -16.75
N SER A 86 8.56 -4.13 -17.35
CA SER A 86 7.28 -3.58 -17.81
C SER A 86 6.44 -3.06 -16.63
N HIS A 87 6.28 -3.87 -15.58
CA HIS A 87 5.54 -3.51 -14.37
C HIS A 87 6.14 -2.27 -13.70
N LYS A 88 7.46 -2.21 -13.51
CA LYS A 88 8.16 -1.04 -12.96
C LYS A 88 7.89 0.21 -13.79
N ARG A 89 7.96 0.13 -15.12
CA ARG A 89 7.66 1.27 -16.01
C ARG A 89 6.23 1.76 -15.86
N ASN A 90 5.27 0.84 -15.77
CA ASN A 90 3.85 1.17 -15.60
C ASN A 90 3.60 1.85 -14.25
N ILE A 91 4.22 1.35 -13.17
CA ILE A 91 4.16 1.99 -11.85
C ILE A 91 4.71 3.43 -11.94
N VAL A 92 5.91 3.63 -12.52
CA VAL A 92 6.49 4.97 -12.70
C VAL A 92 5.57 5.89 -13.50
N LYS A 93 5.00 5.42 -14.62
CA LYS A 93 4.05 6.18 -15.44
C LYS A 93 2.86 6.68 -14.61
N HIS A 94 2.30 5.84 -13.75
CA HIS A 94 1.17 6.22 -12.89
C HIS A 94 1.56 7.11 -11.70
N LEU A 95 2.71 6.88 -11.06
CA LEU A 95 3.22 7.77 -10.00
C LEU A 95 3.51 9.18 -10.54
N LEU A 96 4.00 9.25 -11.78
CA LEU A 96 4.29 10.51 -12.43
C LEU A 96 3.06 11.19 -13.05
N LYS A 97 1.94 10.49 -13.19
CA LYS A 97 0.70 11.03 -13.77
C LYS A 97 0.23 12.25 -12.97
N THR A 98 -0.15 13.28 -13.70
CA THR A 98 -0.65 14.54 -13.14
C THR A 98 -2.01 14.91 -13.72
N TYR A 99 -2.74 15.75 -13.01
CA TYR A 99 -3.93 16.43 -13.53
C TYR A 99 -3.86 17.92 -13.19
N GLU A 100 -4.60 18.74 -13.95
CA GLU A 100 -4.68 20.18 -13.72
C GLU A 100 -6.03 20.52 -13.06
N ASN A 101 -6.00 21.37 -12.05
CA ASN A 101 -7.19 21.88 -11.38
C ASN A 101 -6.93 23.31 -10.87
N GLY A 102 -7.82 24.25 -11.17
CA GLY A 102 -7.70 25.64 -10.71
C GLY A 102 -6.38 26.33 -11.09
N GLY A 103 -5.81 26.01 -12.27
CA GLY A 103 -4.55 26.57 -12.75
C GLY A 103 -3.28 25.98 -12.12
N ALA A 104 -3.40 24.96 -11.27
CA ALA A 104 -2.28 24.23 -10.69
C ALA A 104 -2.28 22.77 -11.16
N ARG A 105 -1.08 22.17 -11.23
CA ARG A 105 -0.88 20.77 -11.58
C ARG A 105 -0.65 19.94 -10.33
N TYR A 106 -1.33 18.81 -10.18
CA TYR A 106 -1.24 17.93 -9.02
C TYR A 106 -0.82 16.52 -9.43
N ARG A 107 -0.18 15.79 -8.51
CA ARG A 107 0.00 14.33 -8.66
C ARG A 107 -1.35 13.63 -8.58
N PHE A 108 -1.54 12.63 -9.44
CA PHE A 108 -2.75 11.82 -9.45
C PHE A 108 -2.79 10.87 -8.25
N MET A 109 -1.69 10.17 -7.97
CA MET A 109 -1.58 9.29 -6.80
C MET A 109 -1.26 10.11 -5.54
N ASP A 110 -2.03 9.88 -4.47
CA ASP A 110 -1.80 10.54 -3.18
C ASP A 110 -0.72 9.85 -2.38
N LEU A 111 -0.78 8.51 -2.32
CA LEU A 111 0.06 7.66 -1.49
C LEU A 111 0.48 6.38 -2.23
N VAL A 112 1.59 5.79 -1.79
CA VAL A 112 2.01 4.43 -2.15
C VAL A 112 2.02 3.56 -0.90
N LEU A 113 1.28 2.46 -0.92
CA LEU A 113 1.33 1.40 0.07
C LEU A 113 2.25 0.28 -0.42
N VAL A 114 3.40 0.14 0.23
CA VAL A 114 4.36 -0.94 -0.03
C VAL A 114 4.02 -2.12 0.88
N VAL A 115 3.56 -3.21 0.29
CA VAL A 115 3.16 -4.42 1.02
C VAL A 115 4.29 -5.43 1.00
N LEU A 116 4.72 -5.82 2.20
CA LEU A 116 5.75 -6.81 2.47
C LEU A 116 5.14 -8.10 3.00
N GLU A 117 5.88 -9.20 2.87
CA GLU A 117 5.49 -10.48 3.46
C GLU A 117 6.09 -10.71 4.85
N GLY A 118 5.26 -11.12 5.81
CA GLY A 118 5.64 -11.45 7.19
C GLY A 118 6.53 -12.69 7.33
N GLY A 119 6.52 -13.62 6.37
CA GLY A 119 7.35 -14.83 6.37
C GLY A 119 8.73 -14.69 5.71
N ILE A 120 8.88 -13.77 4.76
CA ILE A 120 10.08 -13.71 3.91
C ILE A 120 11.29 -13.14 4.66
N ARG A 121 12.45 -13.76 4.41
CA ARG A 121 13.79 -13.31 4.82
C ARG A 121 14.48 -12.46 3.75
N ASP A 122 14.21 -12.74 2.47
CA ASP A 122 14.82 -12.05 1.32
C ASP A 122 13.98 -10.84 0.88
N MET A 123 14.56 -9.66 1.05
CA MET A 123 13.91 -8.39 0.75
C MET A 123 14.42 -7.78 -0.57
N GLY A 124 15.24 -8.50 -1.35
CA GLY A 124 15.93 -7.99 -2.55
C GLY A 124 14.99 -7.34 -3.57
N SER A 125 13.94 -8.06 -4.00
CA SER A 125 12.96 -7.54 -4.97
C SER A 125 12.16 -6.35 -4.42
N CYS A 126 11.89 -6.33 -3.12
CA CYS A 126 11.21 -5.20 -2.50
C CYS A 126 12.10 -3.96 -2.41
N TYR A 127 13.39 -4.12 -2.09
CA TYR A 127 14.32 -3.00 -2.09
C TYR A 127 14.53 -2.47 -3.50
N SER A 128 14.63 -3.33 -4.51
CA SER A 128 14.67 -2.91 -5.91
C SER A 128 13.44 -2.04 -6.27
N LEU A 129 12.23 -2.48 -5.91
CA LEU A 129 11.01 -1.69 -6.11
C LEU A 129 11.02 -0.35 -5.36
N LEU A 130 11.39 -0.36 -4.08
CA LEU A 130 11.46 0.86 -3.27
C LEU A 130 12.48 1.84 -3.84
N ASN A 131 13.70 1.37 -4.13
CA ASN A 131 14.85 2.19 -4.49
C ASN A 131 14.78 2.69 -5.93
N GLU A 132 14.36 1.85 -6.87
CA GLU A 132 14.36 2.18 -8.29
C GLU A 132 13.05 2.84 -8.74
N VAL A 133 11.94 2.58 -8.04
CA VAL A 133 10.61 3.01 -8.48
C VAL A 133 9.92 3.93 -7.49
N VAL A 134 9.75 3.54 -6.22
CA VAL A 134 8.92 4.32 -5.30
C VAL A 134 9.64 5.60 -4.85
N VAL A 135 10.79 5.46 -4.18
CA VAL A 135 11.55 6.58 -3.60
C VAL A 135 11.90 7.68 -4.61
N PRO A 136 12.32 7.37 -5.86
CA PRO A 136 12.64 8.42 -6.83
C PRO A 136 11.42 9.16 -7.38
N ASN A 137 10.21 8.59 -7.29
CA ASN A 137 9.03 9.07 -8.01
C ASN A 137 7.89 9.57 -7.10
N ILE A 138 8.01 9.47 -5.78
CA ILE A 138 7.04 10.03 -4.82
C ILE A 138 7.73 10.60 -3.57
N ASP A 139 7.13 11.66 -2.99
CA ASP A 139 7.61 12.24 -1.72
C ASP A 139 7.61 11.16 -0.62
N ARG A 140 8.68 11.10 0.17
CA ARG A 140 8.84 10.10 1.24
C ARG A 140 7.71 10.07 2.26
N GLU A 141 7.09 11.22 2.56
CA GLU A 141 6.00 11.32 3.51
C GLU A 141 4.72 10.60 3.02
N ARG A 142 4.65 10.29 1.72
CA ARG A 142 3.55 9.60 1.06
C ARG A 142 3.79 8.10 0.87
N ILE A 143 4.91 7.59 1.37
CA ILE A 143 5.23 6.17 1.37
C ILE A 143 4.74 5.56 2.68
N VAL A 144 3.82 4.62 2.57
CA VAL A 144 3.33 3.80 3.69
C VAL A 144 3.83 2.38 3.49
N VAL A 145 4.32 1.74 4.54
CA VAL A 145 4.81 0.36 4.47
C VAL A 145 4.01 -0.50 5.42
N ALA A 146 3.59 -1.67 4.97
CA ALA A 146 2.84 -2.63 5.77
C ALA A 146 3.36 -4.06 5.55
N ILE A 147 3.35 -4.87 6.60
CA ILE A 147 3.83 -6.26 6.60
C ILE A 147 2.61 -7.16 6.73
N ASN A 148 2.21 -7.79 5.63
CA ASN A 148 1.08 -8.72 5.57
C ASN A 148 1.47 -10.10 6.11
N GLN A 149 0.51 -11.03 6.17
CA GLN A 149 0.69 -12.42 6.56
C GLN A 149 1.25 -12.58 7.99
N ALA A 150 0.86 -11.68 8.90
CA ALA A 150 1.25 -11.73 10.31
C ALA A 150 0.78 -13.01 11.01
N ASP A 151 -0.31 -13.63 10.54
CA ASP A 151 -0.90 -14.86 11.07
C ASP A 151 -0.08 -16.11 10.79
N ILE A 152 0.66 -16.13 9.68
CA ILE A 152 1.53 -17.25 9.29
C ILE A 152 3.02 -16.94 9.50
N ALA A 153 3.34 -15.75 10.03
CA ALA A 153 4.67 -15.48 10.56
C ALA A 153 5.04 -16.53 11.63
N MET A 154 6.34 -16.81 11.78
CA MET A 154 6.81 -17.95 12.59
C MET A 154 6.13 -19.29 12.23
N LYS A 155 5.80 -19.49 10.95
CA LYS A 155 5.08 -20.68 10.44
C LYS A 155 3.69 -20.88 11.08
N GLY A 156 3.05 -19.80 11.52
CA GLY A 156 1.74 -19.82 12.18
C GLY A 156 1.78 -20.31 13.63
N THR A 157 2.98 -20.54 14.20
CA THR A 157 3.08 -20.71 15.65
C THR A 157 2.79 -19.39 16.35
N HIS A 158 2.31 -19.46 17.59
CA HIS A 158 2.03 -18.27 18.41
C HIS A 158 0.88 -17.38 17.89
N TRP A 159 0.12 -17.87 16.90
CA TRP A 159 -1.14 -17.28 16.48
C TRP A 159 -2.33 -17.88 17.25
N ASP A 160 -3.12 -17.05 17.91
CA ASP A 160 -4.38 -17.45 18.52
C ASP A 160 -5.50 -17.31 17.49
N SER A 161 -5.83 -18.42 16.83
CA SER A 161 -6.90 -18.47 15.83
C SER A 161 -8.29 -18.16 16.39
N TRP A 162 -8.51 -18.40 17.70
CA TRP A 162 -9.80 -18.10 18.34
C TRP A 162 -9.96 -16.59 18.56
N ARG A 163 -8.90 -15.93 19.02
CA ARG A 163 -8.88 -14.47 19.25
C ARG A 163 -8.54 -13.66 18.01
N ASN A 164 -8.07 -14.32 16.95
CA ASN A 164 -7.57 -13.71 15.72
C ASN A 164 -6.44 -12.70 15.96
N LYS A 165 -5.47 -13.09 16.82
CA LYS A 165 -4.38 -12.21 17.28
C LYS A 165 -3.11 -13.01 17.56
N PRO A 166 -1.93 -12.37 17.46
CA PRO A 166 -0.69 -12.97 17.95
C PRO A 166 -0.70 -13.07 19.49
N ASP A 167 -0.02 -14.07 20.03
CA ASP A 167 0.40 -14.07 21.44
C ASP A 167 1.58 -13.09 21.67
N ALA A 168 2.07 -12.99 22.90
CA ALA A 168 3.15 -12.08 23.25
C ALA A 168 4.47 -12.35 22.51
N VAL A 169 4.77 -13.62 22.17
CA VAL A 169 5.98 -14.01 21.45
C VAL A 169 5.89 -13.53 20.00
N LEU A 170 4.76 -13.80 19.33
CA LEU A 170 4.57 -13.37 17.95
C LEU A 170 4.43 -11.85 17.84
N ASP A 171 3.78 -11.18 18.79
CA ASP A 171 3.70 -9.72 18.83
C ASP A 171 5.10 -9.09 18.91
N SER A 172 5.97 -9.59 19.79
CA SER A 172 7.37 -9.13 19.89
C SER A 172 8.13 -9.36 18.58
N PHE A 173 8.00 -10.55 17.99
CA PHE A 173 8.63 -10.86 16.70
C PHE A 173 8.19 -9.91 15.58
N LEU A 174 6.90 -9.61 15.49
CA LEU A 174 6.34 -8.71 14.49
C LEU A 174 6.81 -7.27 14.69
N ARG A 175 6.93 -6.79 15.94
CA ARG A 175 7.50 -5.47 16.26
C ARG A 175 8.96 -5.37 15.85
N ASP A 176 9.76 -6.36 16.21
CA ASP A 176 11.19 -6.40 15.85
C ASP A 176 11.36 -6.47 14.33
N LYS A 177 10.47 -7.21 13.63
CA LYS A 177 10.47 -7.26 12.17
C LYS A 177 10.13 -5.91 11.56
N ALA A 178 9.11 -5.20 12.06
CA ALA A 178 8.75 -3.87 11.59
C ALA A 178 9.89 -2.86 11.79
N GLU A 179 10.53 -2.88 12.95
CA GLU A 179 11.70 -2.05 13.26
C GLU A 179 12.90 -2.36 12.35
N SER A 180 13.16 -3.65 12.11
CA SER A 180 14.20 -4.10 11.18
C SER A 180 13.95 -3.62 9.76
N VAL A 181 12.70 -3.70 9.27
CA VAL A 181 12.32 -3.16 7.95
C VAL A 181 12.53 -1.65 7.91
N ARG A 182 12.03 -0.91 8.90
CA ARG A 182 12.17 0.55 8.98
C ARG A 182 13.64 0.97 8.87
N ARG A 183 14.52 0.31 9.64
CA ARG A 183 15.96 0.56 9.63
C ARG A 183 16.58 0.25 8.28
N ARG A 184 16.28 -0.91 7.69
CA ARG A 184 16.85 -1.33 6.40
C ARG A 184 16.42 -0.44 5.24
N VAL A 185 15.17 0.03 5.24
CA VAL A 185 14.72 1.01 4.23
C VAL A 185 15.56 2.28 4.34
N TYR A 186 15.80 2.78 5.55
CA TYR A 186 16.67 3.94 5.75
C TYR A 186 18.12 3.67 5.32
N GLU A 187 18.71 2.54 5.72
CA GLU A 187 20.07 2.13 5.33
C GLU A 187 20.23 2.03 3.81
N ALA A 188 19.21 1.54 3.10
CA ALA A 188 19.26 1.33 1.64
C ALA A 188 18.93 2.57 0.80
N THR A 189 18.13 3.51 1.33
CA THR A 189 17.57 4.63 0.54
C THR A 189 17.84 6.02 1.10
N GLY A 190 18.28 6.11 2.36
CA GLY A 190 18.31 7.37 3.10
C GLY A 190 16.93 7.91 3.48
N VAL A 191 15.84 7.21 3.15
CA VAL A 191 14.47 7.62 3.45
C VAL A 191 14.01 7.04 4.78
N SER A 192 13.61 7.92 5.70
CA SER A 192 12.95 7.53 6.93
C SER A 192 11.45 7.33 6.69
N ILE A 193 10.95 6.13 7.00
CA ILE A 193 9.52 5.79 6.94
C ILE A 193 8.96 5.63 8.37
N ARG A 194 7.63 5.71 8.51
CA ARG A 194 6.96 5.32 9.76
C ARG A 194 7.16 3.81 10.02
N THR A 195 6.99 3.38 11.27
CA THR A 195 7.06 1.95 11.61
C THR A 195 6.01 1.18 10.80
N PRO A 196 6.42 0.14 10.04
CA PRO A 196 5.50 -0.67 9.27
C PRO A 196 4.39 -1.29 10.12
N VAL A 197 3.17 -1.31 9.60
CA VAL A 197 2.03 -1.95 10.26
C VAL A 197 2.03 -3.44 9.93
N CYS A 198 2.09 -4.31 10.94
CA CYS A 198 1.95 -5.75 10.77
C CYS A 198 0.47 -6.15 10.77
N PHE A 199 0.00 -6.83 9.73
CA PHE A 199 -1.40 -7.16 9.53
C PHE A 199 -1.57 -8.51 8.82
N SER A 200 -2.80 -9.00 8.73
CA SER A 200 -3.14 -10.17 7.90
C SER A 200 -4.43 -9.92 7.13
N ALA A 201 -4.32 -9.75 5.81
CA ALA A 201 -5.47 -9.62 4.94
C ALA A 201 -6.37 -10.86 4.95
N GLY A 202 -5.77 -12.06 5.05
CA GLY A 202 -6.51 -13.33 5.02
C GLY A 202 -7.40 -13.53 6.24
N THR A 203 -6.95 -13.08 7.41
CA THR A 203 -7.70 -13.20 8.67
C THR A 203 -8.44 -11.92 9.07
N GLY A 204 -8.14 -10.80 8.40
CA GLY A 204 -8.63 -9.47 8.74
C GLY A 204 -7.97 -8.83 9.96
N TYR A 205 -6.91 -9.43 10.52
CA TYR A 205 -6.19 -8.88 11.66
C TYR A 205 -5.50 -7.56 11.32
N ASN A 206 -5.72 -6.54 12.17
CA ASN A 206 -5.04 -5.24 12.16
C ASN A 206 -5.18 -4.46 10.83
N MET A 207 -6.24 -4.75 10.07
CA MET A 207 -6.56 -4.06 8.81
C MET A 207 -6.92 -2.58 9.03
N ASP A 208 -7.57 -2.29 10.16
CA ASP A 208 -7.86 -0.93 10.63
C ASP A 208 -6.59 -0.11 10.82
N ALA A 209 -5.55 -0.67 11.45
CA ALA A 209 -4.27 0.02 11.59
C ALA A 209 -3.60 0.34 10.25
N VAL A 210 -3.77 -0.49 9.22
CA VAL A 210 -3.27 -0.20 7.86
C VAL A 210 -4.01 1.00 7.26
N VAL A 211 -5.34 1.02 7.38
CA VAL A 211 -6.16 2.14 6.88
C VAL A 211 -5.88 3.41 7.67
N ASP A 212 -5.69 3.32 8.99
CA ASP A 212 -5.33 4.45 9.84
C ASP A 212 -3.97 5.03 9.43
N ALA A 213 -2.96 4.19 9.19
CA ALA A 213 -1.65 4.63 8.72
C ALA A 213 -1.73 5.38 7.38
N LEU A 214 -2.57 4.91 6.44
CA LEU A 214 -2.84 5.62 5.18
C LEU A 214 -3.47 6.99 5.45
N ILE A 215 -4.55 7.05 6.24
CA ILE A 215 -5.29 8.28 6.50
C ILE A 215 -4.43 9.31 7.23
N GLU A 216 -3.62 8.86 8.18
CA GLU A 216 -2.70 9.73 8.92
C GLU A 216 -1.54 10.28 8.09
N GLN A 217 -1.22 9.64 6.96
CA GLN A 217 -0.22 10.11 6.00
C GLN A 217 -0.82 10.86 4.81
N ILE A 218 -2.15 11.02 4.74
CA ILE A 218 -2.77 11.93 3.77
C ILE A 218 -2.13 13.32 3.91
N PRO A 219 -1.54 13.88 2.84
CA PRO A 219 -1.03 15.23 2.86
C PRO A 219 -2.11 16.22 3.31
N ARG A 220 -1.78 17.22 4.13
CA ARG A 220 -2.74 18.23 4.61
C ARG A 220 -3.48 18.97 3.48
N TYR A 221 -2.90 18.97 2.29
CA TYR A 221 -3.46 19.44 1.02
C TYR A 221 -2.74 18.66 -0.08
N ARG A 222 -3.40 18.36 -1.23
CA ARG A 222 -2.67 17.87 -2.42
C ARG A 222 -1.74 19.00 -2.87
N PRO A 223 -0.42 18.92 -2.68
CA PRO A 223 0.45 20.00 -3.10
C PRO A 223 0.54 19.98 -4.63
N ALA A 224 0.62 21.17 -5.21
CA ALA A 224 0.96 21.28 -6.62
C ALA A 224 2.34 20.65 -6.87
N VAL A 225 2.52 20.08 -8.06
CA VAL A 225 3.81 19.59 -8.52
C VAL A 225 4.75 20.78 -8.56
N ARG A 226 5.86 20.69 -7.83
CA ARG A 226 6.91 21.71 -7.90
C ARG A 226 7.53 21.65 -9.29
N HIS A 227 7.56 22.77 -10.00
CA HIS A 227 8.38 22.86 -11.21
C HIS A 227 9.84 22.68 -10.77
N ALA A 228 10.48 21.63 -11.30
CA ALA A 228 11.92 21.44 -11.22
C ALA A 228 12.61 22.38 -12.20
#